data_AF-A0A257JF36-F1
#
_entry.id   AF-A0A257JF36-F1
#
_cell.length_a   1.000
_cell.length_b   1.000
_cell.length_c   1.000
_cell.angle_alpha   90.00
_cell.angle_beta   90.00
_cell.angle_gamma   90.00
#
_symmetry.space_group_name_H-M   'P 1'
#
loop_
_entity.id
_entity.type
_entity.pdbx_description
1 polymer ?
#
loop_
_entity_poly.entity_id
_entity_poly.type
_entity_poly.pdbx_seq_one_letter_code
_entity_poly.pdbx_strand_id
1 'polypeptide(L)'
;MLAYVIKRIWQMVPTLLGVVLLVFLLFHFFGSDPSIILAGQNARPEQIAAIRQQLGLDQPAYVQFWIFLKQIATFDWGRSWATNEAVSTLFASRMPATLTVMVPILLLDTVLAVPIALGVAYVRGSLTDRALMVATTVALSI
;
A
#
# COMPACT_ATOMS: atom_id res chain seq x y z
N MET A 1 14.50 -1.72 24.05
CA MET A 1 14.17 -1.06 22.77
C MET A 1 14.25 -2.00 21.58
N LEU A 2 15.39 -2.69 21.32
CA LEU A 2 15.51 -3.63 20.18
C LEU A 2 14.44 -4.74 20.18
N ALA A 3 14.21 -5.41 21.32
CA ALA A 3 13.17 -6.44 21.44
C ALA A 3 11.75 -5.91 21.16
N TYR A 4 11.48 -4.64 21.48
CA TYR A 4 10.20 -3.99 21.19
C TYR A 4 10.07 -3.70 19.69
N VAL A 5 11.13 -3.20 19.03
CA VAL A 5 11.16 -2.97 17.58
C VAL A 5 10.94 -4.29 16.83
N ILE A 6 11.63 -5.36 17.21
CA ILE A 6 11.47 -6.68 16.60
C ILE A 6 10.04 -7.19 16.77
N LYS A 7 9.48 -7.11 17.99
CA LYS A 7 8.09 -7.51 18.26
C LYS A 7 7.10 -6.72 17.38
N ARG A 8 7.33 -5.41 17.21
CA ARG A 8 6.48 -4.56 16.39
C ARG A 8 6.56 -4.90 14.90
N ILE A 9 7.77 -5.11 14.37
CA ILE A 9 7.97 -5.55 12.98
C ILE A 9 7.28 -6.91 12.75
N TRP A 10 7.44 -7.84 13.70
CA TRP A 10 6.80 -9.15 13.61
C TRP A 10 5.27 -9.07 13.59
N GLN A 11 4.70 -8.18 14.41
CA GLN A 11 3.25 -7.94 14.43
C GLN A 11 2.72 -7.29 13.14
N MET A 12 3.56 -6.59 12.37
CA MET A 12 3.16 -6.03 11.08
C MET A 12 3.08 -7.08 9.98
N VAL A 13 3.83 -8.19 10.07
CA VAL A 13 3.89 -9.23 9.03
C VAL A 13 2.51 -9.85 8.74
N PRO A 14 1.71 -10.30 9.73
CA PRO A 14 0.38 -10.83 9.46
C PRO A 14 -0.55 -9.82 8.78
N THR A 15 -0.50 -8.55 9.20
CA THR A 15 -1.32 -7.48 8.61
C THR A 15 -0.92 -7.23 7.16
N LEU A 16 0.39 -7.14 6.87
CA LEU A 16 0.90 -6.97 5.52
C LEU A 16 0.54 -8.15 4.62
N LEU A 17 0.70 -9.39 5.11
CA LEU A 17 0.30 -10.59 4.37
C LEU A 17 -1.21 -10.59 4.08
N GLY A 18 -2.03 -10.16 5.03
CA GLY A 18 -3.47 -10.01 4.83
C GLY A 18 -3.80 -9.01 3.72
N VAL A 19 -3.16 -7.84 3.73
CA VAL A 19 -3.35 -6.83 2.67
C VAL A 19 -2.85 -7.33 1.31
N VAL A 20 -1.67 -7.96 1.26
CA VAL A 20 -1.10 -8.52 0.03
C VAL A 20 -2.00 -9.61 -0.55
N LEU A 21 -2.53 -10.49 0.30
CA LEU A 21 -3.49 -11.50 -0.11
C LEU A 21 -4.78 -10.87 -0.64
N LEU A 22 -5.34 -9.88 0.05
CA LEU A 22 -6.54 -9.17 -0.40
C LEU A 22 -6.34 -8.50 -1.76
N VAL A 23 -5.21 -7.80 -1.94
CA VAL A 23 -4.86 -7.18 -3.22
C VAL A 23 -4.70 -8.24 -4.31
N PHE A 24 -3.99 -9.34 -4.02
CA PHE A 24 -3.84 -10.45 -4.96
C PHE A 24 -5.20 -11.01 -5.39
N LEU A 25 -6.09 -11.30 -4.44
CA LEU A 25 -7.42 -11.82 -4.75
C LEU A 25 -8.24 -10.81 -5.57
N LEU A 26 -8.15 -9.52 -5.23
CA LEU A 26 -8.85 -8.47 -5.95
C LEU A 26 -8.40 -8.42 -7.42
N PHE A 27 -7.10 -8.41 -7.68
CA PHE A 27 -6.58 -8.38 -9.05
C PHE A 27 -6.72 -9.72 -9.78
N HIS A 28 -6.64 -10.84 -9.08
CA HIS A 28 -6.78 -12.17 -9.69
C HIS A 28 -8.24 -12.44 -10.13
N PHE A 29 -9.23 -12.03 -9.33
CA PHE A 29 -10.65 -12.30 -9.63
C PHE A 29 -11.35 -11.17 -10.37
N PHE A 30 -11.00 -9.91 -10.11
CA PHE A 30 -11.67 -8.73 -10.69
C PHE A 30 -10.80 -7.95 -11.67
N GLY A 31 -9.51 -8.25 -11.74
CA GLY A 31 -8.60 -7.59 -12.69
C GLY A 31 -8.82 -8.06 -14.12
N SER A 32 -8.44 -7.21 -15.07
CA SER A 32 -8.36 -7.57 -16.49
C SER A 32 -7.12 -8.43 -16.75
N ASP A 33 -7.18 -9.29 -17.77
CA ASP A 33 -6.04 -10.13 -18.17
C ASP A 33 -4.87 -9.25 -18.66
N PRO A 34 -3.73 -9.21 -17.95
CA PRO A 34 -2.60 -8.36 -18.31
C PRO A 34 -1.98 -8.73 -19.64
N SER A 35 -2.09 -10.01 -20.04
CA SER A 35 -1.51 -10.48 -21.30
C SER A 35 -2.17 -9.80 -22.49
N ILE A 36 -3.46 -9.48 -22.41
CA ILE A 36 -4.19 -8.75 -23.45
C ILE A 36 -3.73 -7.29 -23.51
N ILE A 37 -3.54 -6.66 -22.35
CA ILE A 37 -3.08 -5.27 -22.25
C ILE A 37 -1.68 -5.13 -22.84
N LEU A 38 -0.78 -6.05 -22.49
CA LEU A 38 0.60 -6.08 -22.96
C LEU A 38 0.71 -6.41 -24.45
N ALA A 39 -0.13 -7.32 -24.95
CA ALA A 39 -0.08 -7.72 -26.35
C ALA A 39 -0.61 -6.63 -27.30
N GLY A 40 -1.49 -5.76 -26.80
CA GLY A 40 -2.09 -4.65 -27.56
C GLY A 40 -3.30 -5.07 -28.41
N GLN A 41 -3.96 -4.09 -29.02
CA GLN A 41 -5.30 -4.27 -29.64
C GLN A 41 -5.33 -5.23 -30.85
N ASN A 42 -4.20 -5.48 -31.51
CA ASN A 42 -4.10 -6.34 -32.71
C ASN A 42 -3.27 -7.61 -32.49
N ALA A 43 -3.12 -8.05 -31.24
CA ALA A 43 -2.31 -9.23 -30.92
C ALA A 43 -2.92 -10.51 -31.46
N ARG A 44 -2.07 -11.39 -32.02
CA ARG A 44 -2.49 -12.75 -32.37
C ARG A 44 -2.70 -13.58 -31.10
N PRO A 45 -3.65 -14.55 -31.08
CA PRO A 45 -3.89 -15.42 -29.93
C PRO A 45 -2.62 -16.12 -29.42
N GLU A 46 -1.72 -16.49 -30.34
CA GLU A 46 -0.42 -17.10 -30.03
C GLU A 46 0.51 -16.18 -29.22
N GLN A 47 0.48 -14.87 -29.50
CA GLN A 47 1.30 -13.88 -28.78
C GLN A 47 0.77 -13.66 -27.36
N ILE A 48 -0.56 -13.64 -27.20
CA ILE A 48 -1.20 -13.54 -25.88
C ILE A 48 -0.85 -14.76 -25.03
N ALA A 49 -0.93 -15.96 -25.59
CA ALA A 49 -0.58 -17.20 -24.89
C ALA A 49 0.90 -17.22 -24.46
N ALA A 50 1.81 -16.77 -25.33
CA ALA A 50 3.24 -16.66 -25.01
C ALA A 50 3.50 -15.67 -23.85
N ILE A 51 2.83 -14.50 -23.87
CA ILE A 51 2.94 -13.51 -22.79
C ILE A 51 2.35 -14.06 -21.49
N ARG A 52 1.22 -14.77 -21.56
CA ARG A 52 0.57 -15.39 -20.41
C ARG A 52 1.49 -16.40 -19.72
N GLN A 53 2.20 -17.20 -20.50
CA GLN A 53 3.20 -18.16 -20.01
C GLN A 53 4.43 -17.45 -19.42
N GLN A 54 4.92 -16.38 -20.06
CA GLN A 54 6.06 -15.59 -19.55
C GLN A 54 5.76 -14.93 -18.20
N LEU A 55 4.52 -14.49 -17.98
CA LEU A 55 4.07 -13.89 -16.74
C LEU A 55 3.64 -14.92 -15.68
N GLY A 56 3.63 -16.21 -16.00
CA GLY A 56 3.18 -17.28 -15.11
C GLY A 56 1.67 -17.24 -14.82
N LEU A 57 0.89 -16.55 -15.65
CA LEU A 57 -0.57 -16.42 -15.52
C LEU A 57 -1.33 -17.68 -15.96
N ASP A 58 -0.61 -18.65 -16.53
CA ASP A 58 -1.07 -20.01 -16.85
C ASP A 58 -0.95 -20.97 -15.64
N GLN A 59 -0.22 -20.58 -14.59
CA GLN A 59 0.02 -21.42 -13.43
C GLN A 59 -1.12 -21.35 -12.41
N PRO A 60 -1.25 -22.34 -11.50
CA PRO A 60 -2.24 -22.31 -10.44
C PRO A 60 -2.11 -21.07 -9.54
N ALA A 61 -3.23 -20.62 -8.96
CA ALA A 61 -3.30 -19.38 -8.17
C ALA A 61 -2.28 -19.32 -7.01
N TYR A 62 -1.98 -20.45 -6.36
CA TYR A 62 -0.98 -20.50 -5.29
C TYR A 62 0.44 -20.22 -5.80
N VAL A 63 0.78 -20.60 -7.03
CA VAL A 63 2.08 -20.30 -7.63
C VAL A 63 2.16 -18.84 -8.05
N GLN A 64 1.08 -18.31 -8.64
CA GLN A 64 0.99 -16.88 -8.96
C GLN A 64 1.16 -16.01 -7.69
N PHE A 65 0.52 -16.41 -6.59
CA PHE A 65 0.68 -15.74 -5.30
C PHE A 65 2.12 -15.81 -4.78
N TRP A 66 2.79 -16.95 -4.93
CA TRP A 66 4.20 -17.09 -4.56
C TRP A 66 5.13 -16.22 -5.40
N ILE A 67 4.90 -16.14 -6.71
CA ILE A 67 5.63 -15.23 -7.62
C ILE A 67 5.44 -13.78 -7.16
N PHE A 68 4.20 -13.39 -6.86
CA PHE A 68 3.88 -12.03 -6.38
C PHE A 68 4.56 -11.71 -5.03
N LEU A 69 4.51 -12.64 -4.07
CA LEU A 69 5.20 -12.49 -2.79
C LEU A 69 6.72 -12.37 -2.98
N LYS A 70 7.31 -13.17 -3.87
CA LYS A 70 8.74 -13.11 -4.18
C LYS A 70 9.11 -11.74 -4.76
N GLN A 71 8.36 -11.24 -5.74
CA GLN A 71 8.57 -9.93 -6.35
C GLN A 71 8.52 -8.79 -5.32
N ILE A 72 7.57 -8.83 -4.38
CA ILE A 72 7.49 -7.87 -3.28
C ILE A 72 8.72 -7.97 -2.37
N ALA A 73 9.09 -9.19 -1.96
CA ALA A 73 10.19 -9.41 -1.03
C ALA A 73 11.57 -9.08 -1.63
N THR A 74 11.74 -9.25 -2.95
CA THR A 74 12.98 -8.91 -3.66
C THR A 74 13.03 -7.46 -4.14
N PHE A 75 11.99 -6.67 -3.90
CA PHE A 75 11.83 -5.31 -4.44
C PHE A 75 11.94 -5.25 -5.97
N ASP A 76 11.61 -6.35 -6.63
CA ASP A 76 11.59 -6.46 -8.09
C ASP A 76 10.14 -6.58 -8.55
N TRP A 77 9.49 -5.43 -8.69
CA TRP A 77 8.09 -5.31 -9.10
C TRP A 77 7.90 -5.42 -10.61
N GLY A 78 8.97 -5.66 -11.37
CA GLY A 78 8.93 -5.75 -12.82
C GLY A 78 8.63 -4.41 -13.52
N ARG A 79 7.95 -4.51 -14.66
CA ARG A 79 7.63 -3.38 -15.54
C ARG A 79 6.14 -3.09 -15.60
N SER A 80 5.80 -1.82 -15.68
CA SER A 80 4.46 -1.32 -15.94
C SER A 80 3.93 -1.86 -17.27
N TRP A 81 2.76 -2.46 -17.25
CA TRP A 81 2.13 -2.97 -18.47
C TRP A 81 1.63 -1.88 -19.42
N ALA A 82 1.38 -0.67 -18.90
CA ALA A 82 0.91 0.45 -19.70
C ALA A 82 2.05 1.26 -20.35
N THR A 83 3.15 1.44 -19.64
CA THR A 83 4.27 2.31 -20.08
C THR A 83 5.55 1.55 -20.39
N ASN A 84 5.62 0.25 -20.10
CA ASN A 84 6.81 -0.60 -20.24
C ASN A 84 8.05 -0.10 -19.48
N GLU A 85 7.86 0.79 -18.50
CA GLU A 85 8.91 1.29 -17.63
C GLU A 85 9.02 0.44 -16.36
N ALA A 86 10.20 0.42 -15.74
CA ALA A 86 10.37 -0.26 -14.45
C ALA A 86 9.45 0.38 -13.40
N VAL A 87 8.75 -0.45 -12.63
CA VAL A 87 7.84 0.04 -11.59
C VAL A 87 8.63 0.78 -10.51
N SER A 88 9.86 0.34 -10.21
CA SER A 88 10.77 1.01 -9.27
C SER A 88 11.11 2.44 -9.68
N THR A 89 11.32 2.72 -10.97
CA THR A 89 11.60 4.08 -11.46
C THR A 89 10.35 4.96 -11.40
N LEU A 90 9.18 4.39 -11.64
CA LEU A 90 7.91 5.09 -11.44
C LEU A 90 7.68 5.47 -9.98
N PHE A 91 7.99 4.57 -9.04
CA PHE A 91 7.95 4.91 -7.61
C PHE A 91 8.97 5.99 -7.25
N ALA A 92 10.21 5.86 -7.70
CA ALA A 92 11.28 6.82 -7.40
C ALA A 92 10.98 8.22 -7.93
N SER A 93 10.36 8.34 -9.11
CA SER A 93 10.01 9.64 -9.69
C SER A 93 8.82 10.31 -9.00
N ARG A 94 7.87 9.54 -8.46
CA ARG A 94 6.65 10.08 -7.82
C ARG A 94 6.78 10.29 -6.32
N MET A 95 7.62 9.50 -5.65
CA MET A 95 7.83 9.56 -4.20
C MET A 95 8.20 10.97 -3.70
N PRO A 96 9.09 11.75 -4.35
CA PRO A 96 9.42 13.10 -3.90
C PRO A 96 8.23 14.05 -3.87
N ALA A 97 7.32 13.94 -4.84
CA ALA A 97 6.12 14.79 -4.88
C ALA A 97 5.21 14.53 -3.67
N THR A 98 4.98 13.26 -3.35
CA THR A 98 4.21 12.87 -2.15
C THR A 98 4.90 13.32 -0.87
N LEU A 99 6.22 13.12 -0.76
CA LEU A 99 6.98 13.51 0.43
C LEU A 99 6.99 15.03 0.65
N THR A 100 7.04 15.82 -0.43
CA THR A 100 6.96 17.28 -0.36
C THR A 100 5.66 17.76 0.29
N VAL A 101 4.57 17.01 0.17
CA VAL A 101 3.29 17.34 0.80
C VAL A 101 3.14 16.68 2.18
N MET A 102 3.47 15.39 2.29
CA MET A 102 3.33 14.64 3.54
C MET A 102 4.23 15.18 4.66
N VAL A 103 5.48 15.53 4.37
CA VAL A 103 6.44 15.94 5.40
C VAL A 103 6.00 17.23 6.09
N PRO A 104 5.65 18.32 5.37
CA PRO A 104 5.13 19.53 6.03
C PRO A 104 3.83 19.29 6.80
N ILE A 105 2.90 18.49 6.26
CA ILE A 105 1.65 18.16 6.96
C ILE A 105 1.97 17.42 8.26
N LEU A 106 2.83 16.40 8.23
CA LEU A 106 3.21 15.64 9.42
C LEU A 106 3.88 16.53 10.47
N LEU A 107 4.76 17.44 10.04
CA LEU A 107 5.42 18.38 10.95
C LEU A 107 4.42 19.34 11.58
N LEU A 108 3.55 19.97 10.79
CA LEU A 108 2.53 20.88 11.29
C LEU A 108 1.55 20.16 12.21
N ASP A 109 1.07 18.99 11.81
CA ASP A 109 0.17 18.16 12.61
C ASP A 109 0.82 17.79 13.95
N THR A 110 2.06 17.31 13.94
CA THR A 110 2.77 16.96 15.18
C THR A 110 2.97 18.19 16.08
N VAL A 111 3.39 19.32 15.50
CA VAL A 111 3.68 20.55 16.24
C VAL A 111 2.42 21.18 16.83
N LEU A 112 1.26 21.02 16.19
CA LEU A 112 -0.01 21.56 16.68
C LEU A 112 -0.75 20.56 17.58
N ALA A 113 -0.84 19.30 17.17
CA ALA A 113 -1.58 18.27 17.89
C ALA A 113 -0.96 17.95 19.24
N VAL A 114 0.38 17.92 19.36
CA VAL A 114 1.03 17.58 20.63
C VAL A 114 0.76 18.62 21.73
N PRO A 115 0.97 19.94 21.53
CA PRO A 115 0.62 20.94 22.53
C PRO A 115 -0.87 20.97 22.87
N ILE A 116 -1.75 20.83 21.87
CA ILE A 116 -3.20 20.78 22.11
C ILE A 116 -3.55 19.57 22.97
N ALA A 117 -3.04 18.39 22.63
CA ALA A 117 -3.27 17.17 23.40
C ALA A 117 -2.75 17.27 24.83
N LEU A 118 -1.56 17.87 25.03
CA LEU A 118 -1.01 18.13 26.37
C LEU A 118 -1.86 19.14 27.15
N GLY A 119 -2.36 20.20 26.50
CA GLY A 119 -3.25 21.18 27.10
C GLY A 119 -4.58 20.57 27.56
N VAL A 120 -5.18 19.70 26.75
CA VAL A 120 -6.39 18.95 27.13
C VAL A 120 -6.10 17.98 28.28
N ALA A 121 -4.94 17.32 28.26
CA ALA A 121 -4.53 16.43 29.35
C ALA A 121 -4.37 17.16 30.69
N TYR A 122 -4.03 18.46 30.69
CA TYR A 122 -3.94 19.27 31.91
C TYR A 122 -5.31 19.60 32.52
N VAL A 123 -6.34 19.81 31.68
CA VAL A 123 -7.72 20.08 32.12
C VAL A 123 -8.58 18.82 32.18
N ARG A 124 -7.95 17.67 32.36
CA ARG A 124 -8.62 16.36 32.34
C ARG A 124 -9.83 16.32 33.28
N GLY A 125 -10.96 15.82 32.78
CA GLY A 125 -12.22 15.70 33.52
C GLY A 125 -13.09 16.95 33.52
N SER A 126 -12.60 18.07 32.97
CA SER A 126 -13.38 19.30 32.76
C SER A 126 -14.43 19.15 31.65
N LEU A 127 -15.37 20.10 31.59
CA LEU A 127 -16.34 20.18 30.50
C LEU A 127 -15.65 20.39 29.13
N THR A 128 -14.53 21.12 29.09
CA THR A 128 -13.73 21.34 27.88
C THR A 128 -13.09 20.04 27.37
N ASP A 129 -12.52 19.23 28.26
CA ASP A 129 -11.97 17.90 27.92
C ASP A 129 -13.05 16.98 27.32
N ARG A 130 -14.21 16.88 27.98
CA ARG A 130 -15.33 16.06 27.51
C ARG A 130 -15.88 16.54 26.17
N ALA A 131 -16.03 17.85 25.98
CA ALA A 131 -16.51 18.43 24.72
C ALA A 131 -15.54 18.15 23.56
N LEU A 132 -14.23 18.33 23.79
CA LEU A 132 -13.20 18.03 22.80
C LEU A 132 -13.15 16.54 22.47
N MET A 133 -13.19 15.64 23.45
CA MET A 133 -13.22 14.20 23.19
C MET A 133 -14.43 13.79 22.34
N VAL A 134 -15.62 14.30 22.63
CA VAL A 134 -16.81 14.03 21.82
C VAL A 134 -16.63 14.58 20.40
N ALA A 135 -16.18 15.83 20.26
CA ALA A 135 -15.96 16.45 18.96
C ALA A 135 -14.95 15.66 18.11
N THR A 136 -13.81 15.27 18.68
CA THR A 136 -12.79 14.47 17.99
C THR A 136 -13.29 13.07 17.63
N THR A 137 -14.05 12.43 18.52
CA THR A 137 -14.63 11.09 18.24
C THR A 137 -15.63 11.15 17.10
N VAL A 138 -16.49 12.17 17.08
CA VAL A 138 -17.44 12.40 15.99
C VAL A 138 -16.70 12.71 14.69
N ALA A 139 -15.71 13.59 14.73
CA ALA A 139 -14.91 13.95 13.55
C ALA A 139 -14.15 12.75 12.96
N LEU A 140 -13.65 11.82 13.78
CA LEU A 140 -13.00 10.59 13.33
C LEU A 140 -13.97 9.55 12.75
N SER A 141 -15.26 9.64 13.11
CA SER A 141 -16.29 8.68 12.70
C SER A 141 -16.98 9.07 11.39
N ILE A 142 -16.73 10.28 10.89
CA ILE A 142 -17.24 10.82 9.61
C ILE A 142 -16.12 10.76 8.58
#